data_AF-A0A3A9J718-F1
#
_entry.id   AF-A0A3A9J718-F1
#
_cell.length_a   1.000
_cell.length_b   1.000
_cell.length_c   1.000
_cell.angle_alpha   90.00
_cell.angle_beta   90.00
_cell.angle_gamma   90.00
#
_symmetry.space_group_name_H-M   'P 1'
#
loop_
_entity.id
_entity.type
_entity.pdbx_description
1 polymer ?
#
loop_
_entity_poly.entity_id
_entity_poly.type
_entity_poly.pdbx_seq_one_letter_code
_entity_poly.pdbx_strand_id
1 'polypeptide(L)'
;YALLVAVAWPGSEGRYDTLGGVARLFQDARMLLAGWVHYLAFDLLAGGWIADEVDRHGLTRWLLLPALPLIFLFGPAGLLVLSPAPRCCAPCPVMPDR
;
A
#
# COMPACT_ATOMS: atom_id res chain seq x y z
N TYR A 1 -1.54 -6.98 -13.59
CA TYR A 1 -0.70 -5.95 -14.23
C TYR A 1 0.61 -6.51 -14.80
N ALA A 2 1.24 -7.54 -14.20
CA ALA A 2 2.51 -8.09 -14.68
C ALA A 2 2.51 -8.50 -16.17
N LEU A 3 1.43 -9.11 -16.68
CA LEU A 3 1.28 -9.41 -18.11
C LEU A 3 1.23 -8.15 -18.97
N LEU A 4 0.58 -7.08 -18.52
CA LEU A 4 0.55 -5.79 -19.24
C LEU A 4 1.96 -5.19 -19.32
N VAL A 5 2.72 -5.27 -18.23
CA VAL A 5 4.13 -4.85 -18.21
C VAL A 5 4.92 -5.68 -19.22
N ALA A 6 4.85 -7.02 -19.14
CA ALA A 6 5.61 -7.90 -20.02
C ALA A 6 5.34 -7.66 -21.51
N VAL A 7 4.10 -7.36 -21.89
CA VAL A 7 3.71 -7.14 -23.29
C VAL A 7 4.05 -5.73 -23.78
N ALA A 8 3.83 -4.70 -22.98
CA ALA A 8 3.97 -3.31 -23.44
C ALA A 8 5.37 -2.72 -23.18
N TRP A 9 6.16 -3.29 -22.27
CA TRP A 9 7.51 -2.81 -21.96
C TRP A 9 8.48 -2.86 -23.15
N PRO A 10 8.56 -3.95 -23.95
CA PRO A 10 9.50 -4.03 -25.07
C PRO A 10 9.25 -2.99 -26.17
N GLY A 11 8.01 -2.54 -26.32
CA GLY A 11 7.61 -1.50 -27.28
C GLY A 11 7.73 -0.07 -26.72
N SER A 12 8.14 0.10 -25.46
CA SER A 12 8.28 1.41 -24.83
C SER A 12 9.72 1.94 -24.94
N GLU A 13 9.85 3.21 -25.34
CA GLU A 13 11.16 3.88 -25.44
C GLU A 13 11.67 4.40 -24.08
N GLY A 14 10.86 4.33 -23.03
CA GLY A 14 11.18 4.84 -21.71
C GLY A 14 12.01 3.87 -20.86
N ARG A 15 12.64 4.39 -19.82
CA ARG A 15 13.56 3.69 -18.90
C ARG A 15 13.45 4.29 -17.49
N TYR A 16 13.73 3.52 -16.45
CA TYR A 16 13.71 4.00 -15.05
C TYR A 16 15.03 4.66 -14.58
N ASP A 17 16.03 4.73 -15.46
CA ASP A 17 17.36 5.28 -15.14
C ASP A 17 17.37 6.82 -15.03
N THR A 18 16.45 7.48 -15.72
CA THR A 18 16.35 8.95 -15.77
C THR A 18 14.90 9.39 -15.63
N LEU A 19 14.66 10.57 -15.04
CA LEU A 19 13.31 11.13 -14.93
C LEU A 19 12.64 11.30 -16.31
N GLY A 20 13.42 11.70 -17.33
CA GLY A 20 12.94 11.81 -18.70
C GLY A 20 12.54 10.46 -19.29
N GLY A 21 13.28 9.38 -18.99
CA GLY A 21 12.93 8.02 -19.38
C GLY A 21 11.61 7.57 -18.73
N VAL A 22 11.39 7.89 -17.45
CA VAL A 22 10.15 7.58 -16.74
C VAL A 22 8.98 8.35 -17.35
N ALA A 23 9.16 9.64 -17.63
CA ALA A 23 8.13 10.44 -18.29
C ALA A 23 7.70 9.82 -19.63
N ARG A 24 8.66 9.31 -20.42
CA ARG A 24 8.35 8.60 -21.68
C ARG A 24 7.63 7.27 -21.46
N LEU A 25 7.94 6.50 -20.41
CA LEU A 25 7.18 5.28 -20.08
C LEU A 25 5.70 5.59 -19.88
N PHE A 26 5.40 6.67 -19.16
CA PHE A 26 4.03 7.08 -18.87
C PHE A 26 3.32 7.79 -20.05
N GLN A 27 4.02 8.09 -21.16
CA GLN A 27 3.38 8.53 -22.40
C GLN A 27 2.78 7.36 -23.20
N ASP A 28 3.25 6.12 -23.01
CA ASP A 28 2.59 4.93 -23.58
C ASP A 28 1.37 4.56 -22.73
N ALA A 29 0.18 4.57 -23.33
CA ALA A 29 -1.08 4.31 -22.64
C ALA A 29 -1.17 2.93 -21.96
N ARG A 30 -0.51 1.90 -22.51
CA ARG A 30 -0.48 0.55 -21.92
C ARG A 30 0.45 0.50 -20.73
N MET A 31 1.61 1.17 -20.80
CA MET A 31 2.52 1.31 -19.66
C MET A 31 1.91 2.17 -18.55
N LEU A 32 1.23 3.26 -18.91
CA LEU A 32 0.45 4.08 -17.98
C LEU A 32 -0.62 3.25 -17.26
N LEU A 33 -1.41 2.47 -18.01
CA LEU A 33 -2.41 1.56 -17.42
C LEU A 33 -1.75 0.51 -16.52
N ALA A 34 -0.64 -0.10 -16.95
CA ALA A 34 0.08 -1.08 -16.15
C ALA A 34 0.59 -0.48 -14.83
N GLY A 35 1.13 0.74 -14.86
CA GLY A 35 1.53 1.49 -13.68
C GLY A 35 0.36 1.84 -12.78
N TRP A 36 -0.77 2.28 -13.35
CA TRP A 36 -1.98 2.59 -12.58
C TRP A 36 -2.53 1.36 -11.85
N VAL A 37 -2.68 0.23 -12.53
CA VAL A 37 -3.14 -1.03 -11.91
C VAL A 37 -2.12 -1.55 -10.90
N HIS A 38 -0.82 -1.34 -11.14
CA HIS A 38 0.22 -1.69 -10.18
C HIS A 38 0.08 -0.91 -8.86
N TYR A 39 -0.13 0.41 -8.92
CA TYR A 39 -0.35 1.23 -7.72
C TYR A 39 -1.58 0.77 -6.95
N LEU A 40 -2.72 0.60 -7.62
CA LEU A 40 -3.95 0.11 -6.97
C LEU A 40 -3.77 -1.26 -6.31
N ALA A 41 -3.06 -2.18 -6.97
CA ALA A 41 -2.78 -3.49 -6.40
C ALA A 41 -1.88 -3.41 -5.16
N PHE A 42 -0.89 -2.51 -5.18
CA PHE A 42 -0.02 -2.26 -4.03
C PHE A 42 -0.79 -1.63 -2.87
N ASP A 43 -1.66 -0.65 -3.13
CA ASP A 43 -2.47 0.02 -2.10
C ASP A 43 -3.45 -0.94 -1.42
N LEU A 44 -4.08 -1.84 -2.20
CA LEU A 44 -4.96 -2.88 -1.66
C LEU A 44 -4.19 -3.90 -0.83
N LEU A 45 -2.99 -4.30 -1.26
CA LEU A 45 -2.13 -5.21 -0.50
C LEU A 45 -1.69 -4.58 0.82
N ALA A 46 -1.21 -3.34 0.78
CA ALA A 46 -0.79 -2.59 1.96
C ALA A 46 -1.99 -2.32 2.90
N GLY A 47 -3.15 -1.95 2.36
CA GLY A 47 -4.37 -1.76 3.12
C GLY A 47 -4.85 -3.02 3.82
N GLY A 48 -4.82 -4.16 3.13
CA GLY A 48 -5.11 -5.47 3.73
C GLY A 48 -4.13 -5.83 4.84
N TRP A 49 -2.83 -5.59 4.63
CA TRP A 49 -1.81 -5.82 5.64
C TRP A 49 -1.99 -4.95 6.88
N ILE A 50 -2.32 -3.65 6.74
CA ILE A 50 -2.58 -2.77 7.90
C ILE A 50 -3.87 -3.19 8.63
N ALA A 51 -4.91 -3.59 7.91
CA ALA A 51 -6.14 -4.08 8.52
C ALA A 51 -5.88 -5.32 9.40
N ASP A 52 -5.10 -6.26 8.89
CA ASP A 52 -4.65 -7.44 9.65
C ASP A 52 -3.78 -7.03 10.84
N GLU A 53 -2.85 -6.08 10.67
CA GLU A 53 -2.00 -5.58 11.76
C GLU A 53 -2.80 -5.01 12.93
N VAL A 54 -3.83 -4.22 12.62
CA VAL A 54 -4.75 -3.63 13.60
C VAL A 54 -5.50 -4.71 14.37
N ASP A 55 -6.05 -5.70 13.65
CA ASP A 55 -6.79 -6.79 14.26
C ASP A 55 -5.85 -7.71 15.10
N ARG A 56 -4.63 -8.02 14.63
CA ARG A 56 -3.63 -8.83 15.36
C ARG A 56 -3.13 -8.20 16.66
N HIS A 57 -3.01 -6.87 16.71
CA HIS A 57 -2.50 -6.14 17.88
C HIS A 57 -3.62 -5.62 18.79
N GLY A 58 -4.88 -5.95 18.52
CA GLY A 58 -6.01 -5.45 19.29
C GLY A 58 -6.15 -3.92 19.24
N LEU A 59 -5.67 -3.29 18.18
CA LEU A 59 -5.77 -1.85 17.99
C LEU A 59 -7.19 -1.48 17.58
N THR A 60 -7.58 -0.25 17.89
CA THR A 60 -8.90 0.26 17.54
C THR A 60 -9.06 0.41 16.03
N ARG A 61 -10.08 -0.23 15.43
CA ARG A 61 -10.38 -0.12 13.99
C ARG A 61 -10.58 1.31 13.47
N TRP A 62 -10.87 2.27 14.35
CA TRP A 62 -10.88 3.71 14.02
C TRP A 62 -9.54 4.22 13.44
N LEU A 63 -8.41 3.58 13.75
CA LEU A 63 -7.11 3.88 13.14
C LEU A 63 -7.07 3.59 11.63
N LEU A 64 -7.92 2.69 11.14
CA LEU A 64 -8.02 2.38 9.71
C LEU A 64 -8.67 3.52 8.91
N LEU A 65 -9.53 4.32 9.56
CA LEU A 65 -10.26 5.41 8.90
C LEU A 65 -9.32 6.46 8.30
N PRO A 66 -8.29 6.97 9.03
CA PRO A 66 -7.26 7.81 8.43
C PRO A 66 -6.18 7.01 7.69
N ALA A 67 -5.81 5.80 8.14
CA ALA A 67 -4.70 5.05 7.55
C ALA A 67 -4.98 4.58 6.11
N LEU A 68 -6.17 4.03 5.81
CA LEU A 68 -6.47 3.48 4.49
C LEU A 68 -6.48 4.54 3.37
N PRO A 69 -7.09 5.74 3.55
CA PRO A 69 -6.95 6.82 2.57
C PRO A 69 -5.51 7.32 2.42
N LEU A 70 -4.73 7.37 3.51
CA LEU A 70 -3.32 7.77 3.47
C LEU A 70 -2.45 6.74 2.73
N ILE A 71 -2.73 5.44 2.84
CA ILE A 71 -2.08 4.42 2.00
C ILE A 71 -2.47 4.65 0.53
N PHE A 72 -3.76 4.79 0.25
CA PHE A 72 -4.26 4.89 -1.11
C PHE A 72 -3.73 6.13 -1.87
N LEU A 73 -3.55 7.26 -1.18
CA LEU A 73 -3.14 8.51 -1.80
C LEU A 73 -1.65 8.83 -1.62
N PHE A 74 -1.09 8.41 -0.49
CA PHE A 74 0.25 8.81 -0.05
C PHE A 74 1.09 7.61 0.42
N GLY A 75 0.74 6.39 0.00
CA GLY A 75 1.45 5.12 0.20
C GLY A 75 2.16 5.00 1.55
N PRO A 76 3.46 5.34 1.64
CA PRO A 76 4.25 5.28 2.88
C PRO A 76 3.67 6.10 4.05
N ALA A 77 2.98 7.22 3.79
CA ALA A 77 2.47 8.08 4.85
C ALA A 77 1.38 7.39 5.68
N GLY A 78 0.63 6.44 5.10
CA GLY A 78 -0.36 5.65 5.82
C GLY A 78 0.25 4.75 6.90
N LEU A 79 1.49 4.30 6.71
CA LEU A 79 2.21 3.50 7.72
C LEU A 79 2.56 4.32 8.97
N LEU A 80 2.75 5.63 8.83
CA LEU A 80 3.04 6.50 9.97
C LEU A 80 1.87 6.58 10.95
N VAL A 81 0.63 6.36 10.51
CA VAL A 81 -0.55 6.31 11.39
C VAL A 81 -0.49 5.14 12.37
N LEU A 82 0.21 4.06 12.02
CA LEU A 82 0.44 2.91 12.91
C LEU A 82 1.62 3.12 13.86
N SER A 83 2.58 3.97 13.47
CA SER A 83 3.80 4.22 14.24
C SER A 83 3.62 4.82 15.65
N PRO A 84 2.56 5.60 15.98
CA PRO A 84 2.37 6.11 17.33
C PRO A 84 1.64 5.15 18.26
N ALA A 85 1.36 3.90 17.90
CA ALA A 85 0.77 2.95 18.85
C ALA A 85 1.81 2.65 19.95
N PRO A 86 1.64 3.17 21.19
CA PRO A 86 2.51 2.78 22.28
C PRO A 86 2.41 1.26 22.42
N ARG A 87 3.53 0.61 22.71
CA ARG A 87 3.65 -0.82 23.05
C ARG A 87 2.92 -1.20 24.36
N CYS A 88 1.84 -0.49 24.69
CA CYS A 88 1.11 -0.56 25.94
C CYS A 88 -0.30 -1.10 25.69
N CYS A 89 -0.38 -2.39 25.38
CA CYS A 89 -1.44 -3.25 25.89
C CYS A 89 -0.80 -4.64 25.97
N ALA A 90 -0.16 -4.91 27.12
CA ALA A 90 0.05 -6.28 27.54
C ALA A 90 -1.31 -7.02 27.47
N PRO A 91 -1.33 -8.31 27.09
CA PRO A 91 -2.57 -9.08 27.04
C PRO A 91 -3.30 -8.96 28.38
N CYS A 92 -4.53 -8.44 28.34
CA CYS A 92 -5.39 -8.35 29.52
C CYS A 92 -5.55 -9.77 30.10
N PRO A 93 -5.21 -10.04 31.37
CA PRO A 93 -5.40 -11.36 31.93
C PRO A 93 -6.88 -11.67 31.97
N VAL A 94 -7.29 -12.71 31.24
CA VAL A 94 -8.62 -13.33 31.37
C VAL A 94 -8.76 -13.80 32.81
N MET A 95 -9.63 -13.13 33.58
CA MET A 95 -9.97 -13.59 34.93
C MET A 95 -10.98 -14.74 34.78
N PRO A 96 -10.68 -15.95 35.27
CA PRO A 96 -11.65 -17.03 35.22
C PRO A 96 -12.85 -16.66 36.11
N ASP A 97 -14.04 -16.85 35.55
CA ASP A 97 -15.31 -16.79 36.28
C ASP A 97 -15.28 -17.81 37.43
N ARG A 98 -15.93 -17.46 38.54
CA ARG A 98 -15.84 -18.12 39.85
C ARG A 98 -16.23 -19.60 39.83
#